data_AF-A0A958NCN4-F1
#
_entry.id   AF-A0A958NCN4-F1
#
_cell.length_a   1.000
_cell.length_b   1.000
_cell.length_c   1.000
_cell.angle_alpha   90.00
_cell.angle_beta   90.00
_cell.angle_gamma   90.00
#
_symmetry.space_group_name_H-M   'P 1'
#
loop_
_entity.id
_entity.type
_entity.pdbx_description
1 polymer ?
#
loop_
_entity_poly.entity_id
_entity_poly.type
_entity_poly.pdbx_seq_one_letter_code
_entity_poly.pdbx_strand_id
1 'polypeptide(L)'
;NGFLNFIPMEPPKEEMLAVMGGLFGIKYMLPLVKGIEVVVGAALLTNKFVPLALTVISPIIVNIFLIHAIYAPEGLPMAIFVVVANIFLAYSHKDAFKGVLKA
;
A
#
# COMPACT_ATOMS: atom_id res chain seq x y z
N ASN A 1 -7.96 -5.05 7.10
CA ASN A 1 -8.78 -4.23 8.01
C ASN A 1 -9.68 -3.21 7.36
N GLY A 2 -9.25 -2.45 6.33
CA GLY A 2 -10.04 -1.35 5.73
C GLY A 2 -11.58 -1.45 5.81
N PHE A 3 -12.19 -2.39 5.08
CA PHE A 3 -13.65 -2.55 5.06
C PHE A 3 -14.19 -3.62 6.01
N LEU A 4 -13.41 -4.67 6.27
CA LEU A 4 -13.88 -5.90 6.93
C LEU A 4 -13.31 -6.13 8.34
N ASN A 5 -12.36 -5.30 8.80
CA ASN A 5 -11.79 -5.31 10.16
C ASN A 5 -11.45 -6.71 10.71
N PHE A 6 -10.73 -7.52 9.93
CA PHE A 6 -10.42 -8.93 10.20
C PHE A 6 -9.24 -9.20 11.14
N ILE A 7 -8.38 -8.21 11.40
CA ILE A 7 -7.27 -8.26 12.37
C ILE A 7 -7.57 -7.22 13.46
N PRO A 8 -7.51 -7.57 14.75
CA PRO A 8 -7.62 -6.60 15.84
C PRO A 8 -6.59 -5.48 15.65
N MET A 9 -7.03 -4.22 15.68
CA MET A 9 -6.12 -3.07 15.67
C MET A 9 -5.97 -2.56 17.09
N GLU A 10 -4.73 -2.44 17.53
CA GLU A 10 -4.43 -1.72 18.76
C GLU A 10 -4.77 -0.24 18.58
N PRO A 11 -5.17 0.45 19.68
CA PRO A 11 -5.40 1.89 19.64
C PRO A 11 -4.15 2.61 19.12
N PRO A 12 -4.28 3.54 18.17
CA PRO A 12 -3.13 4.31 17.69
C PRO A 12 -2.50 5.10 18.83
N LYS A 13 -1.16 5.16 18.85
CA LYS A 13 -0.41 6.07 19.74
C LYS A 13 -0.78 7.52 19.44
N GLU A 14 -0.59 8.40 20.43
CA GLU A 14 -0.98 9.81 20.36
C GLU A 14 -0.41 10.54 19.13
N GLU A 15 0.86 10.30 18.78
CA GLU A 15 1.50 10.87 17.60
C GLU A 15 0.84 10.41 16.28
N MET A 16 0.36 9.17 16.23
CA MET A 16 -0.34 8.64 15.07
C MET A 16 -1.78 9.18 14.96
N LEU A 17 -2.41 9.58 16.07
CA LEU A 17 -3.74 10.17 16.07
C LEU A 17 -3.79 11.49 15.29
N ALA A 18 -2.77 12.33 15.38
CA ALA A 18 -2.71 13.59 14.62
C ALA A 18 -2.58 13.35 13.11
N VAL A 19 -1.72 12.39 12.71
CA VAL A 19 -1.53 11.99 11.30
C VAL A 19 -2.81 11.37 10.74
N MET A 20 -3.42 10.45 11.49
CA MET A 20 -4.69 9.84 11.12
C MET A 20 -5.81 10.86 11.06
N GLY A 21 -5.86 11.83 11.99
CA GLY A 21 -6.84 12.91 12.00
C GLY A 21 -6.79 13.76 10.73
N GLY A 22 -5.59 14.10 10.23
CA GLY A 22 -5.42 14.76 8.94
C GLY A 22 -5.90 13.92 7.76
N LEU A 23 -5.61 12.61 7.77
CA LEU A 23 -6.03 11.67 6.74
C LEU A 23 -7.56 11.45 6.73
N PHE A 24 -8.17 11.33 7.91
CA PHE A 24 -9.61 11.18 8.12
C PHE A 24 -10.39 12.45 7.79
N GLY A 25 -9.78 13.62 7.95
CA GLY A 25 -10.36 14.90 7.52
C GLY A 25 -10.66 14.94 6.02
N ILE A 26 -9.89 14.21 5.21
CA ILE A 26 -10.14 14.03 3.78
C ILE A 26 -11.07 12.83 3.59
N LYS A 27 -12.37 13.09 3.63
CA LYS A 27 -13.45 12.06 3.65
C LYS A 27 -13.35 11.00 2.55
N TYR A 28 -12.81 11.35 1.37
CA TYR A 28 -12.68 10.40 0.25
C TYR A 28 -11.39 9.57 0.29
N MET A 29 -10.38 9.99 1.06
CA MET A 29 -9.02 9.44 0.97
C MET A 29 -8.97 7.97 1.36
N LEU A 30 -9.53 7.60 2.51
CA LEU A 30 -9.53 6.20 2.94
C LEU A 30 -10.37 5.28 2.07
N PRO A 31 -11.62 5.63 1.70
CA PRO A 31 -12.37 4.85 0.72
C PRO A 31 -11.61 4.66 -0.60
N LEU A 32 -10.94 5.70 -1.10
CA LEU A 32 -10.15 5.64 -2.32
C LEU A 32 -8.97 4.68 -2.19
N VAL A 33 -8.13 4.85 -1.16
CA VAL A 33 -6.96 4.00 -0.93
C VAL A 33 -7.37 2.54 -0.76
N LYS A 34 -8.38 2.27 0.07
CA LYS A 34 -8.88 0.90 0.28
C LYS A 34 -9.55 0.32 -0.97
N GLY A 35 -10.24 1.13 -1.75
CA GLY A 35 -10.79 0.71 -3.05
C GLY A 35 -9.68 0.29 -4.03
N ILE A 36 -8.63 1.09 -4.13
CA ILE A 36 -7.47 0.77 -4.99
C ILE A 36 -6.78 -0.51 -4.51
N GLU A 37 -6.54 -0.67 -3.21
CA GLU A 37 -5.96 -1.89 -2.63
C GLU A 37 -6.77 -3.15 -3.01
N VAL A 38 -8.10 -3.08 -2.96
CA VAL A 38 -8.98 -4.21 -3.31
C VAL A 38 -8.92 -4.52 -4.81
N VAL A 39 -9.01 -3.50 -5.67
CA VAL A 39 -8.96 -3.68 -7.13
C VAL A 39 -7.61 -4.25 -7.56
N VAL A 40 -6.51 -3.70 -7.03
CA VAL A 40 -5.15 -4.20 -7.29
C VAL A 40 -4.99 -5.62 -6.74
N GLY A 41 -5.45 -5.89 -5.52
CA GLY A 41 -5.42 -7.24 -4.94
C GLY A 41 -6.13 -8.25 -5.84
N ALA A 42 -7.32 -7.93 -6.35
CA ALA A 42 -8.06 -8.77 -7.28
C ALA A 42 -7.32 -8.97 -8.61
N ALA A 43 -6.71 -7.91 -9.16
CA ALA A 43 -5.91 -7.99 -10.37
C ALA A 43 -4.70 -8.93 -10.22
N LEU A 44 -3.96 -8.80 -9.11
CA LEU A 44 -2.81 -9.67 -8.80
C LEU A 44 -3.23 -11.11 -8.55
N LEU A 45 -4.31 -11.36 -7.80
CA LEU A 45 -4.83 -12.70 -7.53
C LEU A 45 -5.33 -13.41 -8.80
N THR A 46 -5.88 -12.67 -9.75
CA THR A 46 -6.31 -13.21 -11.05
C THR A 46 -5.19 -13.22 -12.10
N ASN A 47 -3.97 -12.80 -11.72
CA ASN A 47 -2.81 -12.66 -12.61
C ASN A 47 -3.10 -11.79 -13.86
N LYS A 48 -3.98 -10.79 -13.73
CA LYS A 48 -4.37 -9.87 -14.80
C LYS A 48 -3.80 -8.48 -14.53
N PHE A 49 -3.36 -7.81 -15.59
CA PHE A 49 -2.84 -6.43 -15.52
C PHE A 49 -1.72 -6.24 -14.49
N VAL A 50 -0.89 -7.26 -14.25
CA VAL A 50 0.11 -7.26 -13.17
C VAL A 50 1.04 -6.04 -13.20
N PRO A 51 1.65 -5.65 -14.34
CA PRO A 51 2.51 -4.47 -14.35
C PRO A 51 1.77 -3.17 -13.97
N LEU A 52 0.55 -2.99 -14.48
CA LEU A 52 -0.29 -1.83 -14.15
C LEU A 52 -0.68 -1.82 -12.68
N ALA A 53 -1.10 -2.97 -12.15
CA ALA A 53 -1.43 -3.15 -10.74
C ALA A 53 -0.26 -2.76 -9.82
N LEU A 54 0.95 -3.21 -10.13
CA LEU A 54 2.17 -2.87 -9.41
C LEU A 54 2.47 -1.36 -9.47
N THR A 55 2.33 -0.73 -10.65
CA THR A 55 2.52 0.73 -10.78
C THR A 55 1.51 1.51 -9.93
N VAL A 56 0.23 1.15 -9.99
CA VAL A 56 -0.85 1.86 -9.29
C VAL A 56 -0.72 1.76 -7.78
N ILE A 57 -0.31 0.59 -7.25
CA ILE A 57 -0.18 0.40 -5.79
C ILE A 57 1.13 0.91 -5.22
N SER A 58 2.18 1.08 -6.04
CA SER A 58 3.50 1.54 -5.59
C SER A 58 3.48 2.80 -4.72
N PRO A 59 2.82 3.91 -5.08
CA PRO A 59 2.80 5.10 -4.21
C PRO A 59 2.08 4.86 -2.88
N ILE A 60 1.06 3.99 -2.85
CA ILE A 60 0.35 3.61 -1.62
C ILE A 60 1.29 2.81 -0.72
N ILE A 61 2.05 1.86 -1.28
CA ILE A 61 3.03 1.06 -0.54
C ILE A 61 4.12 1.95 0.07
N VAL A 62 4.63 2.93 -0.68
CA VAL A 62 5.62 3.90 -0.15
C VAL A 62 5.02 4.69 1.01
N ASN A 63 3.77 5.16 0.90
CA ASN A 63 3.11 5.89 1.99
C ASN A 63 2.92 4.99 3.23
N ILE A 64 2.49 3.74 3.05
CA ILE A 64 2.38 2.75 4.14
C ILE A 64 3.73 2.58 4.83
N PHE A 65 4.81 2.39 4.07
CA PHE A 65 6.15 2.22 4.63
C PHE A 65 6.58 3.43 5.46
N LEU A 66 6.41 4.64 4.93
CA LEU A 66 6.81 5.87 5.64
C LEU A 66 6.00 6.09 6.92
N ILE A 67 4.69 5.82 6.91
CA ILE A 67 3.85 5.92 8.10
C ILE A 67 4.36 4.97 9.20
N HIS A 68 4.66 3.71 8.87
CA HIS A 68 5.14 2.75 9.85
C HIS A 68 6.58 3.04 10.28
N ALA A 69 7.44 3.52 9.39
CA ALA A 69 8.81 3.87 9.72
C ALA A 69 8.92 5.06 10.69
N ILE A 70 7.98 6.02 10.61
CA ILE A 70 8.03 7.26 11.40
C ILE A 70 7.13 7.20 12.63
N TYR A 71 5.90 6.70 12.49
CA TYR A 71 4.84 6.87 13.51
C TYR A 71 4.33 5.57 14.14
N ALA A 72 4.50 4.42 13.47
CA ALA A 72 4.00 3.12 13.94
C ALA A 72 4.99 1.96 13.67
N PRO A 73 6.15 1.94 14.36
CA PRO A 73 7.20 0.94 14.10
C PRO A 73 6.76 -0.50 14.29
N GLU A 74 5.70 -0.74 15.08
CA GLU A 74 5.13 -2.07 15.32
C GLU A 74 4.67 -2.76 14.03
N GLY A 75 4.17 -1.98 13.06
CA GLY A 75 3.77 -2.51 11.75
C GLY A 75 4.87 -2.47 10.68
N LEU A 76 6.08 -2.01 11.04
CA LEU A 76 7.21 -1.92 10.11
C LEU A 76 7.59 -3.26 9.47
N PRO A 77 7.62 -4.41 10.19
CA PRO A 77 7.90 -5.71 9.57
C PRO A 77 6.94 -6.04 8.42
N MET A 78 5.64 -5.75 8.60
CA MET A 78 4.64 -5.97 7.57
C MET A 78 4.84 -5.00 6.40
N ALA A 79 5.14 -3.72 6.68
CA ALA A 79 5.39 -2.73 5.64
C ALA A 79 6.62 -3.11 4.78
N ILE A 80 7.70 -3.57 5.40
CA ILE A 80 8.89 -4.07 4.71
C ILE A 80 8.53 -5.26 3.82
N PHE A 81 7.76 -6.21 4.34
CA PHE A 81 7.33 -7.37 3.57
C PHE A 81 6.58 -6.96 2.29
N VAL A 82 5.64 -6.01 2.38
CA VAL A 82 4.88 -5.52 1.21
C VAL A 82 5.79 -4.81 0.20
N VAL A 83 6.74 -3.99 0.66
CA VAL A 83 7.73 -3.33 -0.21
C VAL A 83 8.55 -4.37 -0.96
N VAL A 84 9.09 -5.36 -0.26
CA VAL A 84 9.89 -6.43 -0.86
C VAL A 84 9.08 -7.25 -1.85
N ALA A 85 7.83 -7.61 -1.52
CA ALA A 85 6.95 -8.35 -2.41
C ALA A 85 6.65 -7.56 -3.71
N ASN A 86 6.39 -6.26 -3.58
CA ASN A 86 6.14 -5.39 -4.74
C ASN A 86 7.37 -5.28 -5.65
N ILE A 87 8.56 -5.08 -5.06
CA ILE A 87 9.83 -5.05 -5.80
C ILE A 87 10.10 -6.38 -6.48
N PHE A 88 9.90 -7.50 -5.78
CA PHE A 88 10.09 -8.84 -6.34
C PHE A 88 9.20 -9.07 -7.56
N LEU A 89 7.89 -8.78 -7.45
CA LEU A 89 6.95 -8.93 -8.57
C LEU A 89 7.28 -7.99 -9.73
N ALA A 90 7.69 -6.75 -9.44
CA ALA A 90 8.11 -5.80 -10.45
C ALA A 90 9.37 -6.28 -11.19
N TYR A 91 10.32 -6.88 -10.46
CA TYR A 91 11.52 -7.48 -11.04
C TYR A 91 11.20 -8.69 -11.92
N SER A 92 10.27 -9.55 -11.49
CA SER A 92 9.77 -10.67 -12.30
C SER A 92 9.11 -10.21 -13.60
N HIS A 93 8.53 -9.00 -13.62
CA HIS A 93 7.90 -8.39 -14.80
C HIS A 93 8.75 -7.26 -15.41
N LYS A 94 10.06 -7.24 -15.19
CA LYS A 94 10.97 -6.14 -15.60
C LYS A 94 10.86 -5.79 -17.08
N ASP A 95 10.57 -6.77 -17.95
CA ASP A 95 10.45 -6.55 -19.39
C ASP A 95 9.27 -5.62 -19.73
N ALA A 96 8.18 -5.67 -18.97
CA ALA A 96 7.04 -4.78 -19.13
C ALA A 96 7.38 -3.33 -18.72
N PHE A 97 8.36 -3.13 -17.84
CA PHE A 97 8.78 -1.80 -17.38
C PHE A 97 9.89 -1.17 -18.22
N LYS A 98 10.51 -1.92 -19.14
CA LYS A 98 11.58 -1.40 -20.01
C LYS A 98 11.16 -0.18 -20.83
N GLY A 99 9.90 -0.11 -21.27
CA GLY A 99 9.40 1.05 -22.03
C GLY A 99 9.18 2.30 -21.17
N VAL A 100 8.86 2.11 -19.88
CA VAL A 100 8.62 3.19 -18.92
C VAL A 100 9.93 3.75 -18.36
N LEU A 101 10.96 2.91 -18.24
CA LEU A 101 12.27 3.28 -17.70
C LEU A 101 13.27 3.77 -18.76
N LYS A 102 12.89 3.78 -20.04
CA LYS A 102 13.70 4.36 -21.11
C LYS A 102 13.44 5.87 -21.16
N ALA A 103 14.49 6.66 -20.94
CA ALA A 103 14.51 8.11 -21.12
C ALA A 103 14.79 8.48 -22.58
#